data_AF-A0A1S3GIS9-F1
#
_entry.id   AF-A0A1S3GIS9-F1
#
_cell.length_a   1.000
_cell.length_b   1.000
_cell.length_c   1.000
_cell.angle_alpha   90.00
_cell.angle_beta   90.00
_cell.angle_gamma   90.00
#
_symmetry.space_group_name_H-M   'P 1'
#
loop_
_entity.id
_entity.type
_entity.pdbx_description
1 polymer ?
#
loop_
_entity_poly.entity_id
_entity_poly.type
_entity_poly.pdbx_seq_one_letter_code
_entity_poly.pdbx_strand_id
1 'polypeptide(L)'
;MFEGERASLEALHSTGLVRVPQPRTVIDLPGGGAAFVMEYVKMKRLGSQASKLGDQIADLHLFNQKLREKLQQRENTVGHRAEGAEPQYVSKFGFHTVTFCGFIPQVNDWQDDWPSFFTQHRLQAQLDLIEKDYGDREARELWSRLQLSK
;
A
#
# COMPACT_ATOMS: atom_id res chain seq x y z
N MET A 1 3.51 13.33 -3.23
CA MET A 1 3.52 12.20 -4.18
C MET A 1 4.73 11.31 -3.97
N PHE A 2 5.95 11.75 -4.32
CA PHE A 2 7.15 10.91 -4.26
C PHE A 2 7.49 10.38 -2.86
N GLU A 3 7.20 11.11 -1.78
CA GLU A 3 7.36 10.58 -0.42
C GLU A 3 6.49 9.35 -0.15
N GLY A 4 5.26 9.31 -0.68
CA GLY A 4 4.37 8.15 -0.56
C GLY A 4 4.88 6.96 -1.36
N GLU A 5 5.44 7.21 -2.55
CA GLU A 5 6.08 6.17 -3.37
C GLU A 5 7.35 5.62 -2.70
N ARG A 6 8.20 6.51 -2.16
CA ARG A 6 9.39 6.15 -1.38
C ARG A 6 9.04 5.25 -0.21
N ALA A 7 8.11 5.67 0.64
CA ALA A 7 7.66 4.89 1.79
C ALA A 7 7.07 3.52 1.38
N SER A 8 6.37 3.47 0.25
CA SER A 8 5.81 2.24 -0.31
C SER A 8 6.91 1.28 -0.79
N LEU A 9 7.94 1.78 -1.49
CA LEU A 9 9.10 0.98 -1.90
C LEU A 9 9.94 0.51 -0.71
N GLU A 10 10.13 1.36 0.32
CA GLU A 10 10.80 0.97 1.57
C GLU A 10 10.04 -0.17 2.27
N ALA A 11 8.71 -0.07 2.37
CA ALA A 11 7.87 -1.12 2.94
C ALA A 11 7.98 -2.44 2.15
N LEU A 12 7.85 -2.39 0.82
CA LEU A 12 8.01 -3.57 -0.03
C LEU A 12 9.42 -4.17 0.08
N HIS A 13 10.46 -3.33 0.06
CA HIS A 13 11.85 -3.77 0.19
C HIS A 13 12.11 -4.48 1.52
N SER A 14 11.56 -3.96 2.62
CA SER A 14 11.71 -4.55 3.96
C SER A 14 11.16 -5.97 4.10
N THR A 15 10.22 -6.37 3.23
CA THR A 15 9.69 -7.74 3.24
C THR A 15 10.71 -8.77 2.72
N GLY A 16 11.63 -8.34 1.85
CA GLY A 16 12.58 -9.23 1.16
C GLY A 16 11.95 -10.21 0.16
N LEU A 17 10.65 -10.10 -0.14
CA LEU A 17 9.90 -11.11 -0.91
C LEU A 17 9.95 -10.88 -2.42
N VAL A 18 9.66 -9.63 -2.84
CA VAL A 18 9.60 -9.23 -4.26
C VAL A 18 10.71 -8.23 -4.53
N ARG A 19 11.38 -8.35 -5.68
CA ARG A 19 12.38 -7.37 -6.10
C ARG A 19 11.69 -6.07 -6.51
N VAL A 20 12.00 -5.01 -5.77
CA VAL A 20 11.63 -3.62 -6.10
C VAL A 20 12.90 -2.77 -6.25
N PRO A 21 12.88 -1.67 -7.01
CA PRO A 21 13.98 -0.71 -7.03
C PRO A 21 14.24 -0.18 -5.61
N GLN A 22 15.50 -0.12 -5.20
CA GLN A 22 15.83 0.50 -3.90
C GLN A 22 15.60 2.01 -3.96
N PRO A 23 14.70 2.57 -3.13
CA PRO A 23 14.52 4.01 -3.06
C PRO A 23 15.74 4.66 -2.41
N ARG A 24 16.16 5.83 -2.92
CA ARG A 24 17.30 6.58 -2.35
C ARG A 24 16.86 7.86 -1.67
N THR A 25 16.24 8.78 -2.41
CA THR A 25 15.84 10.09 -1.87
C THR A 25 14.87 10.80 -2.80
N VAL A 26 14.13 11.76 -2.25
CA VAL A 26 13.33 12.74 -3.00
C VAL A 26 14.04 14.09 -2.90
N ILE A 27 14.17 14.79 -4.02
CA ILE A 27 14.91 16.05 -4.13
C ILE A 27 13.99 17.13 -4.65
N ASP A 28 13.94 18.28 -3.95
CA ASP A 28 13.27 19.48 -4.45
C ASP A 28 14.13 20.16 -5.52
N LEU A 29 13.50 20.54 -6.63
CA LEU A 29 14.21 21.16 -7.75
C LEU A 29 14.20 22.68 -7.63
N PRO A 30 15.31 23.40 -7.95
CA PRO A 30 15.42 24.85 -7.80
C PRO A 30 14.36 25.67 -8.56
N GLY A 31 13.76 25.11 -9.62
CA GLY A 31 12.71 25.74 -10.42
C GLY A 31 11.28 25.36 -10.02
N GLY A 32 11.11 24.66 -8.89
CA GLY A 32 9.84 24.07 -8.48
C GLY A 32 9.69 22.62 -8.97
N GLY A 33 8.84 21.89 -8.27
CA GLY A 33 8.68 20.44 -8.44
C GLY A 33 9.74 19.64 -7.68
N ALA A 34 9.71 18.32 -7.87
CA ALA A 34 10.59 17.38 -7.20
C ALA A 34 11.02 16.26 -8.15
N ALA A 35 12.10 15.57 -7.81
CA ALA A 35 12.58 14.37 -8.48
C ALA A 35 12.72 13.22 -7.47
N PHE A 36 12.41 12.01 -7.90
CA PHE A 36 12.58 10.81 -7.09
C PHE A 36 13.75 9.98 -7.61
N VAL A 37 14.75 9.75 -6.74
CA VAL A 37 15.96 9.00 -7.05
C VAL A 37 15.85 7.60 -6.47
N MET A 38 16.05 6.59 -7.30
CA MET A 38 16.02 5.18 -6.92
C MET A 38 17.05 4.37 -7.72
N GLU A 39 17.21 3.10 -7.35
CA GLU A 39 18.03 2.13 -8.08
C GLU A 39 17.57 2.01 -9.55
N TYR A 40 18.51 2.04 -10.48
CA TYR A 40 18.24 1.65 -11.86
C TYR A 40 18.12 0.12 -11.97
N VAL A 41 16.95 -0.37 -12.38
CA VAL A 41 16.71 -1.79 -12.63
C VAL A 41 16.77 -2.07 -14.13
N LYS A 42 17.74 -2.88 -14.55
CA LYS A 42 17.80 -3.38 -15.94
C LYS A 42 16.70 -4.41 -16.17
N MET A 43 15.55 -3.94 -16.66
CA MET A 43 14.39 -4.78 -16.95
C MET A 43 14.71 -5.85 -18.01
N LYS A 44 14.20 -7.06 -17.77
CA LYS A 44 14.30 -8.20 -18.68
C LYS A 44 12.89 -8.75 -18.93
N ARG A 45 12.70 -9.51 -20.01
CA ARG A 45 11.43 -10.19 -20.28
C ARG A 45 11.11 -11.15 -19.13
N LEU A 46 9.87 -11.13 -18.66
CA LEU A 46 9.43 -11.97 -17.54
C LEU A 46 9.55 -13.46 -17.86
N GLY A 47 9.16 -13.89 -19.07
CA GLY A 47 9.42 -15.23 -19.62
C GLY A 47 9.21 -16.36 -18.61
N SER A 48 10.26 -17.14 -18.36
CA SER A 48 10.26 -18.27 -17.41
C SER A 48 10.13 -17.88 -15.93
N GLN A 49 10.22 -16.59 -15.57
CA GLN A 49 10.11 -16.08 -14.20
C GLN A 49 8.68 -15.74 -13.79
N ALA A 50 7.69 -15.82 -14.70
CA ALA A 50 6.31 -15.43 -14.39
C ALA A 50 5.70 -16.23 -13.23
N SER A 51 5.90 -17.56 -13.22
CA SER A 51 5.43 -18.42 -12.13
C SER A 51 6.05 -18.02 -10.79
N LYS A 52 7.37 -17.80 -10.78
CA LYS A 52 8.10 -17.38 -9.59
C LYS A 52 7.60 -16.02 -9.06
N LEU A 53 7.34 -15.07 -9.96
CA LEU A 53 6.76 -13.78 -9.56
C LEU A 53 5.37 -13.98 -8.93
N GLY A 54 4.56 -14.89 -9.47
CA GLY A 54 3.27 -15.27 -8.89
C GLY A 54 3.41 -15.77 -7.45
N ASP A 55 4.35 -16.69 -7.21
CA ASP A 55 4.63 -17.21 -5.86
C ASP A 55 5.08 -16.08 -4.91
N GLN A 56 6.00 -15.21 -5.36
CA GLN A 56 6.49 -14.08 -4.55
C GLN A 56 5.39 -13.07 -4.21
N ILE A 57 4.45 -12.81 -5.12
CA ILE A 57 3.31 -11.93 -4.88
C ILE A 57 2.31 -12.57 -3.92
N ALA A 58 2.07 -13.89 -4.04
CA ALA A 58 1.24 -14.62 -3.08
C ALA A 58 1.86 -14.58 -1.67
N ASP A 59 3.16 -14.77 -1.56
CA ASP A 59 3.88 -14.64 -0.30
C ASP A 59 3.81 -13.22 0.26
N LEU A 60 3.88 -12.20 -0.59
CA LEU A 60 3.74 -10.80 -0.20
C LEU A 60 2.36 -10.52 0.40
N HIS A 61 1.29 -11.03 -0.21
CA HIS A 61 -0.07 -10.89 0.33
C HIS A 61 -0.23 -11.60 1.69
N LEU A 62 0.43 -12.73 1.89
CA LEU A 62 0.39 -13.50 3.15
C LEU A 62 1.36 -12.97 4.22
N PHE A 63 2.23 -12.02 3.88
CA PHE A 63 3.33 -11.58 4.76
C PHE A 63 2.85 -11.13 6.14
N ASN A 64 1.85 -10.24 6.20
CA ASN A 64 1.33 -9.72 7.46
C ASN A 64 0.61 -10.80 8.29
N GLN A 65 -0.05 -11.76 7.64
CA GLN A 65 -0.63 -12.92 8.32
C GLN A 65 0.46 -13.78 8.97
N LYS A 66 1.55 -14.05 8.26
CA LYS A 66 2.70 -14.80 8.80
C LYS A 66 3.35 -14.06 9.99
N LEU A 67 3.38 -12.72 9.97
CA LEU A 67 3.83 -11.92 11.12
C LEU A 67 2.93 -12.12 12.35
N ARG A 68 1.61 -12.16 12.16
CA ARG A 68 0.65 -12.45 13.24
C ARG A 68 0.90 -13.82 13.87
N GLU A 69 1.06 -14.85 13.05
CA GLU A 69 1.31 -16.23 13.48
C GLU A 69 2.63 -16.33 14.28
N LYS A 70 3.70 -15.67 13.80
CA LYS A 70 4.99 -15.59 14.52
C LYS A 70 4.85 -14.87 15.86
N LEU A 71 4.09 -13.78 15.91
CA LEU A 71 3.87 -13.03 17.15
C LEU A 71 3.14 -13.89 18.19
N GLN A 72 2.09 -14.61 17.79
CA GLN A 72 1.37 -15.55 18.65
C GLN A 72 2.25 -16.70 19.15
N GLN A 73 3.18 -17.21 18.33
CA GLN A 73 4.15 -18.23 18.76
C GLN A 73 5.15 -17.69 19.79
N ARG A 74 5.62 -16.46 19.62
CA ARG A 74 6.55 -15.79 20.55
C ARG A 74 5.88 -15.47 21.90
N GLU A 75 4.62 -15.05 21.91
CA GLU A 75 3.86 -14.83 23.15
C GLU A 75 3.79 -16.09 24.04
N ASN A 76 3.84 -17.27 23.42
CA ASN A 76 3.84 -18.56 24.11
C ASN A 76 5.24 -19.05 24.55
N THR A 77 6.32 -18.27 24.32
CA THR A 77 7.71 -18.68 24.60
C THR A 77 8.44 -17.64 25.47
N VAL A 78 8.86 -18.02 26.69
CA VAL A 78 9.64 -17.14 27.57
C VAL A 78 11.12 -17.15 27.18
N GLY A 79 11.74 -15.98 26.98
CA GLY A 79 13.20 -15.84 26.86
C GLY A 79 13.76 -15.37 25.51
N HIS A 80 12.95 -14.89 24.57
CA HIS A 80 13.46 -14.31 23.33
C HIS A 80 13.87 -12.84 23.48
N ARG A 81 15.15 -12.54 23.20
CA ARG A 81 15.66 -11.18 23.02
C ARG A 81 15.22 -10.67 21.65
N ALA A 82 14.82 -9.39 21.59
CA ALA A 82 14.49 -8.72 20.34
C ALA A 82 15.76 -8.55 19.50
N GLU A 83 15.96 -9.41 18.50
CA GLU A 83 17.00 -9.24 17.49
C GLU A 83 16.44 -8.41 16.33
N GLY A 84 16.90 -7.15 16.22
CA GLY A 84 16.70 -6.29 15.06
C GLY A 84 15.31 -5.66 14.91
N ALA A 85 15.24 -4.64 14.05
CA ALA A 85 13.99 -3.99 13.64
C ALA A 85 13.23 -4.89 12.65
N GLU A 86 12.63 -5.98 13.14
CA GLU A 86 11.75 -6.81 12.31
C GLU A 86 10.44 -6.07 12.00
N PRO A 87 9.85 -6.27 10.81
CA PRO A 87 8.51 -5.78 10.49
C PRO A 87 7.48 -6.28 11.51
N GLN A 88 6.65 -5.37 12.01
CA GLN A 88 5.62 -5.68 13.01
C GLN A 88 4.30 -6.05 12.34
N TYR A 89 3.56 -6.97 12.96
CA TYR A 89 2.19 -7.28 12.57
C TYR A 89 1.31 -6.03 12.69
N VAL A 90 0.48 -5.79 11.68
CA VAL A 90 -0.50 -4.70 11.66
C VAL A 90 -1.92 -5.28 11.58
N SER A 91 -2.78 -4.95 12.54
CA SER A 91 -4.15 -5.48 12.60
C SER A 91 -5.18 -4.68 11.80
N LYS A 92 -4.80 -3.50 11.30
CA LYS A 92 -5.69 -2.54 10.63
C LYS A 92 -5.42 -2.45 9.14
N PHE A 93 -6.40 -1.99 8.38
CA PHE A 93 -6.27 -1.63 6.97
C PHE A 93 -5.85 -0.18 6.84
N GLY A 94 -4.81 0.09 6.06
CA GLY A 94 -4.27 1.43 5.91
C GLY A 94 -2.78 1.41 5.61
N PHE A 95 -2.19 2.59 5.70
CA PHE A 95 -0.76 2.83 5.53
C PHE A 95 -0.38 4.13 6.24
N HIS A 96 0.83 4.19 6.78
CA HIS A 96 1.26 5.30 7.63
C HIS A 96 1.41 6.66 6.91
N THR A 97 1.27 6.68 5.58
CA THR A 97 1.36 7.90 4.78
C THR A 97 0.39 7.84 3.60
N VAL A 98 0.05 9.01 3.07
CA VAL A 98 -0.75 9.14 1.84
C VAL A 98 0.08 8.64 0.65
N THR A 99 -0.48 7.68 -0.07
CA THR A 99 0.07 7.21 -1.35
C THR A 99 -0.69 7.83 -2.51
N PHE A 100 -0.33 7.48 -3.74
CA PHE A 100 -0.95 8.06 -4.93
C PHE A 100 -1.22 6.96 -5.97
N CYS A 101 -2.36 7.06 -6.65
CA CYS A 101 -2.67 6.30 -7.86
C CYS A 101 -2.67 7.27 -9.04
N GLY A 102 -1.58 7.29 -9.82
CA GLY A 102 -1.32 8.39 -10.73
C GLY A 102 -1.23 9.71 -9.96
N PHE A 103 -2.06 10.69 -10.33
CA PHE A 103 -2.13 11.99 -9.63
C PHE A 103 -3.16 12.04 -8.50
N ILE A 104 -3.88 10.95 -8.26
CA ILE A 104 -4.96 10.92 -7.27
C ILE A 104 -4.39 10.53 -5.91
N PRO A 105 -4.48 11.39 -4.88
CA PRO A 105 -4.06 11.04 -3.52
C PRO A 105 -4.95 9.93 -2.96
N GLN A 106 -4.33 8.95 -2.31
CA GLN A 106 -5.00 7.87 -1.60
C GLN A 106 -4.80 8.07 -0.09
N VAL A 107 -5.85 8.51 0.57
CA VAL A 107 -5.89 8.57 2.04
C VAL A 107 -5.84 7.14 2.57
N ASN A 108 -4.96 6.91 3.54
CA ASN A 108 -4.62 5.58 4.04
C ASN A 108 -4.77 5.48 5.57
N ASP A 109 -5.58 6.36 6.16
CA ASP A 109 -5.86 6.35 7.59
C ASP A 109 -6.32 4.95 8.03
N TRP A 110 -5.81 4.54 9.19
CA TRP A 110 -6.00 3.18 9.68
C TRP A 110 -7.44 2.92 10.10
N GLN A 111 -8.00 1.82 9.60
CA GLN A 111 -9.36 1.36 9.88
C GLN A 111 -9.35 -0.12 10.27
N ASP A 112 -10.19 -0.51 11.22
CA ASP A 112 -10.28 -1.91 11.68
C ASP A 112 -11.12 -2.78 10.74
N ASP A 113 -11.97 -2.18 9.90
CA ASP A 113 -12.92 -2.86 9.03
C ASP A 113 -12.61 -2.61 7.54
N TRP A 114 -12.39 -3.68 6.79
CA TRP A 114 -12.05 -3.59 5.36
C TRP A 114 -13.17 -2.99 4.50
N PRO A 115 -14.43 -3.46 4.58
CA PRO A 115 -15.53 -2.82 3.86
C PRO A 115 -15.63 -1.32 4.10
N SER A 116 -15.51 -0.87 5.35
CA SER A 116 -15.54 0.56 5.69
C SER A 116 -14.35 1.30 5.09
N PHE A 117 -13.13 0.78 5.25
CA PHE A 117 -11.93 1.34 4.64
C PHE A 117 -12.08 1.49 3.11
N PHE A 118 -12.48 0.43 2.43
CA PHE A 118 -12.55 0.41 0.98
C PHE A 118 -13.67 1.33 0.44
N THR A 119 -14.84 1.30 1.08
CA THR A 119 -15.97 2.14 0.65
C THR A 119 -15.67 3.63 0.88
N GLN A 120 -15.11 4.01 2.02
CA GLN A 120 -14.83 5.42 2.36
C GLN A 120 -13.57 5.96 1.68
N HIS A 121 -12.45 5.22 1.70
CA HIS A 121 -11.16 5.73 1.24
C HIS A 121 -10.77 5.31 -0.18
N ARG A 122 -11.58 4.48 -0.86
CA ARG A 122 -11.36 4.13 -2.28
C ARG A 122 -12.55 4.49 -3.14
N LEU A 123 -13.73 3.93 -2.87
CA LEU A 123 -14.89 4.11 -3.75
C LEU A 123 -15.48 5.53 -3.65
N GLN A 124 -15.78 6.02 -2.44
CA GLN A 124 -16.29 7.38 -2.23
C GLN A 124 -15.36 8.43 -2.86
N ALA A 125 -14.05 8.32 -2.64
CA ALA A 125 -13.07 9.26 -3.20
C ALA A 125 -13.11 9.30 -4.74
N GLN A 126 -13.31 8.16 -5.41
CA GLN A 126 -13.46 8.13 -6.88
C GLN A 126 -14.80 8.73 -7.32
N LEU A 127 -15.88 8.49 -6.60
CA LEU A 127 -17.20 9.04 -6.91
C LEU A 127 -17.25 10.55 -6.71
N ASP A 128 -16.61 11.07 -5.66
CA ASP A 128 -16.48 12.50 -5.43
C ASP A 128 -15.71 13.18 -6.58
N LEU A 129 -14.66 12.52 -7.11
CA LEU A 129 -13.93 13.01 -8.28
C LEU A 129 -14.80 12.96 -9.54
N ILE A 130 -15.55 11.89 -9.76
CA ILE A 130 -16.46 11.76 -10.90
C ILE A 130 -17.53 12.86 -10.87
N GLU A 131 -18.16 13.08 -9.72
CA GLU A 131 -19.15 14.14 -9.55
C GLU A 131 -18.52 15.52 -9.79
N LYS A 132 -17.34 15.78 -9.23
CA LYS A 132 -16.67 17.08 -9.35
C LYS A 132 -16.21 17.37 -10.78
N ASP A 133 -15.63 16.39 -11.47
CA ASP A 133 -14.99 16.58 -12.78
C ASP A 133 -15.98 16.39 -13.96
N TYR A 134 -17.03 15.59 -13.78
CA TYR A 134 -17.99 15.26 -14.85
C TYR A 134 -19.45 15.63 -14.53
N GLY A 135 -19.77 16.01 -13.29
CA GLY A 135 -21.13 16.41 -12.90
C GLY A 135 -22.15 15.26 -12.89
N ASP A 136 -21.69 14.01 -12.78
CA ASP A 136 -22.55 12.82 -12.85
C ASP A 136 -23.39 12.66 -11.57
N ARG A 137 -24.64 13.14 -11.64
CA ARG A 137 -25.61 13.07 -10.54
C ARG A 137 -26.18 11.66 -10.35
N GLU A 138 -26.28 10.87 -11.41
CA GLU A 138 -26.82 9.51 -11.33
C GLU A 138 -25.88 8.62 -10.51
N ALA A 139 -24.56 8.73 -10.73
CA ALA A 139 -23.56 8.02 -9.94
C ALA A 139 -23.68 8.34 -8.44
N ARG A 140 -23.90 9.62 -8.08
CA ARG A 140 -24.10 10.04 -6.68
C ARG A 140 -25.37 9.46 -6.07
N GLU A 141 -26.48 9.48 -6.81
CA GLU A 141 -27.77 8.95 -6.33
C GLU A 141 -27.70 7.43 -6.11
N LEU A 142 -27.12 6.69 -7.06
CA LEU A 142 -26.92 5.25 -6.95
C LEU A 142 -25.99 4.89 -5.79
N TRP A 143 -24.90 5.65 -5.62
CA TRP A 143 -23.99 5.46 -4.50
C TRP A 143 -24.66 5.70 -3.14
N SER A 144 -25.45 6.77 -3.02
CA SER A 144 -26.18 7.09 -1.79
C SER A 144 -27.15 5.95 -1.41
N ARG A 145 -27.82 5.33 -2.39
CA ARG A 145 -28.70 4.18 -2.16
C ARG A 145 -27.95 2.96 -1.65
N LEU A 146 -26.73 2.72 -2.16
CA LEU A 146 -25.88 1.61 -1.72
C LEU A 146 -25.39 1.81 -0.28
N GLN A 147 -25.13 3.05 0.14
CA GLN A 147 -24.71 3.36 1.51
C GLN A 147 -25.84 3.13 2.53
N LEU A 148 -27.09 3.36 2.12
CA LEU A 148 -28.28 3.17 2.96
C LEU A 148 -28.79 1.72 3.01
N SER A 149 -28.28 0.83 2.16
CA SER A 149 -28.69 -0.59 2.13
C SER A 149 -27.91 -1.48 3.11
N LYS A 150 -27.28 -0.90 4.13
CA LYS A 150 -26.59 -1.63 5.21
C LYS A 150 -27.51 -1.87 6.41
#